data_AF-A0A7H1BL33-F1
#
_entry.id   AF-A0A7H1BL33-F1
#
_cell.length_a   1.000
_cell.length_b   1.000
_cell.length_c   1.000
_cell.angle_alpha   90.00
_cell.angle_beta   90.00
_cell.angle_gamma   90.00
#
_symmetry.space_group_name_H-M   'P 1'
#
loop_
_entity.id
_entity.type
_entity.pdbx_description
1 polymer ?
#
loop_
_entity_poly.entity_id
_entity_poly.type
_entity_poly.pdbx_seq_one_letter_code
_entity_poly.pdbx_strand_id
1 'polypeptide(L)'
;METTELPTTAAPGLAENAEALADTACTLHDIAGTPGSWSAAAAEDAVEAIEVTALALGSAHPAGAAAVLPLLRDLTRLRQSLALPPSDRPEPALEGDGEGETIAPPVPITRGRSRRGLGPGYKGLRIPAGRTVPGA
;
A
#
# COMPACT_ATOMS: atom_id res chain seq x y z
N MET A 1 -11.51 -0.80 -28.33
CA MET A 1 -11.12 -0.37 -26.97
C MET A 1 -12.38 0.14 -26.32
N GLU A 2 -13.02 -0.68 -25.50
CA GLU A 2 -14.22 -0.28 -24.76
C GLU A 2 -13.73 0.63 -23.62
N THR A 3 -14.05 1.92 -23.70
CA THR A 3 -13.82 2.85 -22.60
C THR A 3 -14.85 2.54 -21.53
N THR A 4 -14.44 1.77 -20.52
CA THR A 4 -15.24 1.60 -19.30
C THR A 4 -15.36 2.97 -18.63
N GLU A 5 -16.53 3.60 -18.74
CA GLU A 5 -16.81 4.84 -18.02
C GLU A 5 -16.85 4.55 -16.51
N LEU A 6 -16.20 5.42 -15.72
CA LEU A 6 -16.25 5.31 -14.27
C LEU A 6 -17.66 5.68 -13.78
N PRO A 7 -18.18 4.98 -12.76
CA PRO A 7 -19.45 5.35 -12.16
C PRO A 7 -19.37 6.76 -11.56
N THR A 8 -20.46 7.52 -11.67
CA THR A 8 -20.55 8.89 -11.14
C THR A 8 -20.45 8.95 -9.62
N THR A 9 -20.77 7.85 -8.93
CA THR A 9 -20.74 7.76 -7.46
C THR A 9 -19.63 6.81 -7.02
N ALA A 10 -18.71 7.31 -6.20
CA ALA A 10 -17.68 6.50 -5.55
C ALA A 10 -18.29 5.58 -4.49
N ALA A 11 -17.61 4.46 -4.20
CA ALA A 11 -17.96 3.63 -3.06
C ALA A 11 -17.85 4.44 -1.74
N PRO A 12 -18.71 4.18 -0.74
CA PRO A 12 -18.65 4.88 0.55
C PRO A 12 -17.26 4.81 1.17
N GLY A 13 -16.74 5.95 1.63
CA GLY A 13 -15.43 6.04 2.27
C GLY A 13 -14.25 6.15 1.30
N LEU A 14 -14.42 5.98 -0.02
CA LEU A 14 -13.30 6.00 -0.96
C LEU A 14 -12.59 7.37 -0.99
N ALA A 15 -13.36 8.46 -1.01
CA ALA A 15 -12.80 9.80 -1.05
C ALA A 15 -12.03 10.14 0.22
N GLU A 16 -12.60 9.81 1.39
CA GLU A 16 -11.98 10.06 2.69
C GLU A 16 -10.70 9.22 2.89
N ASN A 17 -10.69 7.98 2.42
CA ASN A 17 -9.49 7.14 2.47
C ASN A 17 -8.41 7.61 1.49
N ALA A 18 -8.80 8.11 0.31
CA ALA A 18 -7.85 8.67 -0.65
C ALA A 18 -7.20 9.96 -0.12
N GLU A 19 -7.98 10.83 0.53
CA GLU A 19 -7.48 12.02 1.23
C GLU A 19 -6.51 11.63 2.35
N ALA A 20 -6.90 10.70 3.23
CA ALA A 20 -6.03 10.23 4.32
C ALA A 20 -4.72 9.59 3.82
N LEU A 21 -4.77 8.87 2.70
CA LEU A 21 -3.59 8.31 2.05
C LEU A 21 -2.66 9.41 1.53
N ALA A 22 -3.20 10.46 0.90
CA ALA A 22 -2.42 11.59 0.42
C ALA A 22 -1.74 12.35 1.58
N ASP A 23 -2.45 12.63 2.66
CA ASP A 23 -1.90 13.26 3.87
C ASP A 23 -0.79 12.40 4.50
N THR A 24 -1.00 11.08 4.54
CA THR A 24 0.01 10.13 5.05
C THR A 24 1.25 10.13 4.16
N ALA A 25 1.09 10.21 2.83
CA ALA A 25 2.21 10.26 1.90
C ALA A 25 3.03 11.55 2.06
N CYS A 26 2.38 12.71 2.23
CA CYS A 26 3.05 13.97 2.56
C CYS A 26 3.83 13.87 3.88
N THR A 27 3.20 13.31 4.92
CA THR A 27 3.85 13.08 6.22
C THR A 27 5.07 12.16 6.09
N LEU A 28 4.96 11.10 5.29
CA LEU A 28 6.07 10.17 5.04
C LEU A 28 7.22 10.89 4.32
N HIS A 29 6.93 11.76 3.35
CA HIS A 29 7.94 12.57 2.67
C HIS A 29 8.72 13.46 3.64
N ASP A 30 8.03 14.19 4.51
CA ASP A 30 8.65 15.09 5.48
C ASP A 30 9.57 14.34 6.45
N ILE A 31 9.12 13.17 6.94
CA ILE A 31 9.93 12.31 7.82
C ILE A 31 11.13 11.74 7.06
N ALA A 32 10.93 11.25 5.85
CA ALA A 32 11.96 10.65 5.00
C ALA A 32 13.06 11.65 4.60
N GLY A 33 12.75 12.95 4.53
CA GLY A 33 13.71 14.01 4.24
C GLY A 33 14.68 14.32 5.39
N THR A 34 14.42 13.81 6.60
CA THR A 34 15.29 14.03 7.76
C THR A 34 16.50 13.10 7.72
N PRO A 35 17.75 13.59 7.85
CA PRO A 35 18.93 12.74 7.89
C PRO A 35 18.85 11.67 8.98
N GLY A 36 19.08 10.41 8.61
CA GLY A 36 19.05 9.27 9.54
C GLY A 36 17.67 8.72 9.89
N SER A 37 16.58 9.20 9.25
CA SER A 37 15.23 8.66 9.47
C SER A 37 14.99 7.28 8.85
N TRP A 38 15.82 6.90 7.87
CA TRP A 38 15.73 5.62 7.18
C TRP A 38 16.51 4.53 7.90
N SER A 39 15.80 3.53 8.39
CA SER A 39 16.34 2.21 8.72
C SER A 39 15.90 1.19 7.67
N ALA A 40 16.57 0.04 7.56
CA ALA A 40 16.13 -1.03 6.65
C ALA A 40 14.68 -1.46 6.91
N ALA A 41 14.26 -1.50 8.17
CA ALA A 41 12.87 -1.81 8.53
C ALA A 41 11.89 -0.72 8.09
N ALA A 42 12.22 0.56 8.31
CA ALA A 42 11.39 1.67 7.85
C ALA A 42 11.30 1.72 6.32
N ALA A 43 12.39 1.39 5.62
CA ALA A 43 12.42 1.29 4.17
C ALA A 43 11.52 0.15 3.66
N GLU A 44 11.60 -1.02 4.30
CA GLU A 44 10.74 -2.16 3.99
C GLU A 44 9.26 -1.83 4.16
N ASP A 45 8.89 -1.23 5.30
CA ASP A 45 7.50 -0.84 5.60
C ASP A 45 6.98 0.19 4.58
N ALA A 46 7.81 1.17 4.20
CA ALA A 46 7.45 2.19 3.21
C ALA A 46 7.25 1.58 1.81
N VAL A 47 8.17 0.72 1.37
CA VAL A 47 8.05 0.04 0.07
C VAL A 47 6.84 -0.90 0.05
N GLU A 48 6.62 -1.67 1.12
CA GLU A 48 5.44 -2.54 1.23
C GLU A 48 4.13 -1.74 1.19
N ALA A 49 4.05 -0.58 1.85
CA ALA A 49 2.87 0.29 1.79
C ALA A 49 2.56 0.79 0.36
N ILE A 50 3.59 1.11 -0.43
CA ILE A 50 3.42 1.52 -1.83
C ILE A 50 2.98 0.33 -2.68
N GLU A 51 3.56 -0.86 -2.48
CA GLU A 51 3.15 -2.09 -3.18
C GLU A 51 1.67 -2.44 -2.89
N VAL A 52 1.21 -2.30 -1.64
CA VAL A 52 -0.20 -2.48 -1.29
C VAL A 52 -1.09 -1.54 -2.10
N THR A 53 -0.75 -0.26 -2.10
CA THR A 53 -1.50 0.79 -2.79
C THR A 53 -1.55 0.54 -4.29
N ALA A 54 -0.40 0.20 -4.89
CA ALA A 54 -0.29 -0.09 -6.31
C ALA A 54 -1.13 -1.31 -6.71
N LEU A 55 -1.11 -2.39 -5.91
CA LEU A 55 -1.92 -3.57 -6.16
C LEU A 55 -3.42 -3.29 -5.99
N ALA A 56 -3.81 -2.50 -5.00
CA ALA A 56 -5.21 -2.07 -4.83
C ALA A 56 -5.71 -1.35 -6.09
N LEU A 57 -4.93 -0.37 -6.58
CA LEU A 57 -5.26 0.36 -7.80
C LEU A 57 -5.27 -0.54 -9.04
N GLY A 58 -4.28 -1.41 -9.16
CA GLY A 58 -4.16 -2.37 -10.27
C GLY A 58 -5.34 -3.33 -10.36
N SER A 59 -5.81 -3.83 -9.22
CA SER A 59 -6.95 -4.75 -9.15
C SER A 59 -8.31 -4.09 -9.39
N ALA A 60 -8.40 -2.75 -9.27
CA ALA A 60 -9.66 -2.03 -9.38
C ALA A 60 -10.10 -1.78 -10.82
N HIS A 61 -9.17 -1.67 -11.77
CA HIS A 61 -9.48 -1.33 -13.17
C HIS A 61 -8.38 -1.76 -14.14
N PRO A 62 -8.70 -2.25 -15.36
CA PRO A 62 -7.69 -2.66 -16.35
C PRO A 62 -6.67 -1.56 -16.73
N ALA A 63 -7.13 -0.31 -16.85
CA ALA A 63 -6.21 0.82 -17.06
C ALA A 63 -5.31 1.09 -15.84
N GLY A 64 -5.79 0.79 -14.63
CA GLY A 64 -4.98 0.80 -13.41
C GLY A 64 -3.91 -0.28 -13.45
N ALA A 65 -4.27 -1.50 -13.85
CA ALA A 65 -3.33 -2.62 -13.99
C ALA A 65 -2.16 -2.25 -14.91
N ALA A 66 -2.45 -1.74 -16.11
CA ALA A 66 -1.43 -1.32 -17.07
C ALA A 66 -0.49 -0.23 -16.51
N ALA A 67 -1.02 0.69 -15.69
CA ALA A 67 -0.24 1.77 -15.09
C ALA A 67 0.66 1.29 -13.94
N VAL A 68 0.24 0.28 -13.16
CA VAL A 68 0.97 -0.15 -11.96
C VAL A 68 2.01 -1.24 -12.22
N LEU A 69 1.92 -1.99 -13.33
CA LEU A 69 2.90 -3.04 -13.66
C LEU A 69 4.35 -2.51 -13.73
N PRO A 70 4.65 -1.39 -14.43
CA PRO A 70 5.99 -0.81 -14.41
C PRO A 70 6.44 -0.40 -13.01
N LEU A 71 5.54 0.19 -12.22
CA LEU A 71 5.81 0.61 -10.85
C LEU A 71 6.20 -0.58 -9.96
N LEU A 72 5.47 -1.70 -10.03
CA LEU A 72 5.78 -2.90 -9.23
C LEU A 72 7.17 -3.46 -9.58
N ARG A 73 7.56 -3.45 -10.86
CA ARG A 73 8.91 -3.85 -11.29
C ARG A 73 9.99 -2.92 -10.72
N ASP A 74 9.73 -1.62 -10.69
CA ASP A 74 10.65 -0.64 -10.11
C ASP A 74 10.77 -0.78 -8.59
N LEU A 75 9.68 -1.14 -7.90
CA LEU A 75 9.70 -1.45 -6.47
C LEU A 75 10.51 -2.73 -6.17
N THR A 76 10.39 -3.78 -6.99
CA THR A 76 11.25 -4.98 -6.88
C THR A 76 12.74 -4.61 -7.01
N ARG A 77 13.10 -3.78 -7.99
CA ARG A 77 14.48 -3.28 -8.15
C ARG A 77 14.93 -2.43 -6.96
N LEU A 78 14.04 -1.57 -6.44
CA LEU A 78 14.31 -0.76 -5.26
C LEU A 78 14.62 -1.64 -4.05
N ARG A 79 13.83 -2.69 -3.79
CA ARG A 79 14.10 -3.66 -2.71
C ARG A 79 15.49 -4.27 -2.84
N GLN A 80 15.88 -4.69 -4.04
CA GLN A 80 17.21 -5.24 -4.30
C GLN A 80 18.32 -4.22 -4.01
N SER A 81 18.16 -2.98 -4.47
CA SER A 81 19.15 -1.91 -4.24
C SER A 81 19.32 -1.55 -2.76
N LEU A 82 18.27 -1.73 -1.97
CA LEU A 82 18.23 -1.47 -0.53
C LEU A 82 18.53 -2.73 0.30
N ALA A 83 18.87 -3.85 -0.33
CA ALA A 83 19.08 -5.16 0.32
C ALA A 83 17.90 -5.59 1.22
N LEU A 84 16.68 -5.25 0.82
CA LEU A 84 15.45 -5.63 1.50
C LEU A 84 15.03 -7.05 1.10
N PRO A 85 14.32 -7.79 1.97
CA PRO A 85 13.75 -9.07 1.59
C PRO A 85 12.78 -8.89 0.40
N PRO A 86 12.64 -9.93 -0.44
CA PRO A 86 11.70 -9.90 -1.56
C PRO A 86 10.28 -9.64 -1.06
N SER A 87 9.43 -9.07 -1.92
CA SER A 87 8.02 -8.95 -1.60
C SER A 87 7.42 -10.35 -1.44
N ASP A 88 6.57 -10.53 -0.45
CA ASP A 88 5.84 -11.79 -0.22
C ASP A 88 4.63 -11.94 -1.11
N ARG A 89 4.46 -10.97 -2.01
CA ARG A 89 3.36 -10.91 -2.95
C ARG A 89 3.81 -11.59 -4.23
N PRO A 90 2.92 -12.35 -4.89
CA PRO A 90 3.26 -12.93 -6.19
C PRO A 90 3.69 -11.80 -7.12
N GLU A 91 4.87 -11.95 -7.73
CA GLU A 91 5.28 -11.13 -8.88
C GLU A 91 4.15 -11.20 -9.92
N PRO A 92 3.75 -10.06 -10.53
CA PRO A 92 2.76 -10.11 -11.59
C PRO A 92 3.26 -11.04 -12.70
N ALA A 93 2.56 -12.15 -12.89
CA ALA A 93 2.94 -13.16 -13.87
C ALA A 93 2.72 -12.60 -15.28
N LEU A 94 3.82 -12.26 -15.96
CA LEU A 94 3.83 -11.90 -17.37
C LEU A 94 3.81 -13.17 -18.23
N GLU A 95 2.78 -14.01 -18.09
CA GLU A 95 2.64 -15.17 -18.98
C GLU A 95 1.21 -15.26 -19.52
N GLY A 96 1.08 -14.96 -20.82
CA GLY A 96 -0.11 -15.28 -21.61
C GLY A 96 -0.44 -14.24 -22.67
N ASP A 97 -0.14 -14.56 -23.93
CA ASP A 97 -0.65 -13.84 -25.09
C ASP A 97 -2.19 -13.87 -25.08
N GLY A 98 -2.80 -12.77 -24.64
CA GLY A 98 -4.21 -12.47 -24.89
C GLY A 98 -5.20 -13.07 -23.91
N GLU A 99 -5.36 -12.44 -22.75
CA GLU A 99 -6.64 -12.17 -22.07
C GLU A 99 -6.30 -11.30 -20.84
N GLY A 100 -7.09 -10.25 -20.59
CA GLY A 100 -6.71 -9.10 -19.75
C GLY A 100 -5.92 -9.44 -18.49
N GLU A 101 -4.70 -8.91 -18.40
CA GLU A 101 -3.81 -9.09 -17.26
C GLU A 101 -4.48 -8.58 -15.98
N THR A 102 -4.91 -9.52 -15.15
CA THR A 102 -5.70 -9.25 -13.94
C THR A 102 -4.78 -9.28 -12.74
N ILE A 103 -4.56 -8.11 -12.12
CA ILE A 103 -3.77 -8.00 -10.90
C ILE A 103 -4.61 -8.47 -9.72
N ALA A 104 -4.10 -9.46 -8.98
CA ALA A 104 -4.75 -9.94 -7.78
C ALA A 104 -4.84 -8.82 -6.72
N PRO A 105 -5.97 -8.72 -5.98
CA PRO A 105 -6.11 -7.73 -4.93
C PRO A 105 -5.07 -7.95 -3.83
N PRO A 106 -4.63 -6.87 -3.14
CA PRO A 106 -3.67 -7.01 -2.07
C PRO A 106 -4.25 -7.83 -0.91
N VAL A 107 -3.47 -8.77 -0.40
CA VAL A 107 -3.81 -9.49 0.84
C VAL A 107 -3.52 -8.58 2.04
N PRO A 108 -4.41 -8.50 3.05
CA PRO A 108 -4.13 -7.76 4.28
C PRO A 108 -2.81 -8.22 4.90
N ILE A 109 -2.06 -7.29 5.49
CA ILE A 109 -0.83 -7.59 6.21
C ILE A 109 -1.20 -8.36 7.50
N THR A 110 -1.34 -9.68 7.39
CA THR A 110 -1.69 -10.58 8.51
C THR A 110 -0.48 -11.02 9.34
N ARG A 111 0.71 -10.54 8.97
CA ARG A 111 1.93 -10.88 9.69
C ARG A 111 1.86 -10.37 11.11
N GLY A 112 1.64 -11.32 12.02
CA GLY A 112 2.34 -11.33 13.30
C GLY A 112 3.85 -11.44 13.07
N ARG A 113 4.46 -10.50 12.35
CA ARG A 113 5.88 -10.19 12.58
C ARG A 113 5.91 -9.91 14.06
N SER A 114 6.64 -10.74 14.81
CA SER A 114 7.01 -10.42 16.17
C SER A 114 7.57 -9.01 16.07
N ARG A 115 6.73 -8.01 16.41
CA ARG A 115 7.12 -6.64 16.47
C ARG A 115 8.18 -6.72 17.55
N ARG A 116 9.46 -6.74 17.16
CA ARG A 116 10.51 -6.17 17.99
C ARG A 116 9.88 -4.83 18.34
N GLY A 117 9.40 -4.73 19.58
CA GLY A 117 8.47 -3.68 19.97
C GLY A 117 9.01 -2.33 19.53
N LEU A 118 8.16 -1.30 19.51
CA LEU A 118 8.49 0.08 19.13
C LEU A 118 9.51 0.75 20.09
N GLY A 119 10.55 0.03 20.50
CA GLY A 119 11.48 0.32 21.58
C GLY A 119 10.90 0.06 22.98
N PRO A 120 11.76 -0.16 23.99
CA PRO A 120 11.38 0.03 25.38
C PRO A 120 11.02 1.51 25.58
N GLY A 121 9.72 1.82 25.58
CA GLY A 121 9.22 3.21 25.66
C GLY A 121 7.86 3.43 25.01
N TYR A 122 7.43 2.56 24.10
CA TYR A 122 6.11 2.67 23.49
C TYR A 122 4.99 2.34 24.46
N LYS A 123 4.15 3.33 24.77
CA LYS A 123 3.00 3.22 25.70
C LYS A 123 1.65 3.12 24.97
N GLY A 124 1.62 2.54 23.78
CA GLY A 124 0.38 2.32 23.02
C GLY A 124 -0.29 3.61 22.53
N LEU A 125 -1.09 3.49 21.48
CA LEU A 125 -2.12 4.49 21.18
C LEU A 125 -3.25 4.28 22.19
N ARG A 126 -3.46 5.23 23.09
CA ARG A 126 -4.67 5.24 23.92
C ARG A 126 -5.84 5.63 23.04
N ILE A 127 -6.66 4.65 22.66
CA ILE A 127 -7.99 4.91 22.14
C ILE A 127 -8.82 5.42 23.33
N PRO A 128 -9.31 6.68 23.32
CA PRO A 128 -10.18 7.14 24.39
C PRO A 128 -11.48 6.33 24.37
N ALA A 129 -11.88 5.82 25.55
CA ALA A 129 -13.18 5.20 25.74
C ALA A 129 -14.26 6.30 25.63
N GLY A 130 -14.79 6.50 24.43
CA GLY A 130 -15.71 7.60 24.18
C GLY A 130 -16.17 7.72 22.74
N ARG A 131 -16.51 6.61 22.09
CA ARG A 131 -17.36 6.65 20.89
C ARG A 131 -18.44 5.59 21.04
N THR A 132 -19.43 5.89 21.87
CA THR A 132 -20.72 5.22 21.81
C THR A 132 -21.35 5.54 20.46
N VAL A 133 -21.58 4.52 19.65
CA VAL A 133 -22.48 4.61 18.48
C VAL A 133 -23.91 4.80 19.02
N PRO A 134 -24.65 5.83 18.59
CA PRO A 134 -26.05 5.97 18.97
C PRO A 134 -26.93 5.02 18.13
N GLY A 135 -27.75 4.24 18.82
CA GLY A 135 -29.06 3.81 18.33
C GLY A 135 -29.14 2.52 17.53
N ALA A 136 -29.61 1.47 18.19
CA ALA A 136 -30.68 0.62 17.69
C ALA A 136 -31.65 0.35 18.85
#